data_AF-A0A0J1G8L6-F1
#
_entry.id   AF-A0A0J1G8L6-F1
#
_cell.length_a   1.000
_cell.length_b   1.000
_cell.length_c   1.000
_cell.angle_alpha   90.00
_cell.angle_beta   90.00
_cell.angle_gamma   90.00
#
_symmetry.space_group_name_H-M   'P 1'
#
loop_
_entity.id
_entity.type
_entity.pdbx_description
1 polymer ?
#
loop_
_entity_poly.entity_id
_entity_poly.type
_entity_poly.pdbx_seq_one_letter_code
_entity_poly.pdbx_strand_id
1 'polypeptide(L)'
;MEKQYMPSFFNDTSKKQKLVDCSVSGIIIDTSMLTEDSARVVLPKGVTLGVTNQAEIEYLYGPPNNTYELEADTQLSYEYDSGQNILLNIDNGTKILDSIDMHCYRPIYRELQMESITVMGAYRKLEEPYRYKQPIDLGDDIYSSIVEYDYKLYELPVPVREFLDHGWTLEQLVSNVKNDNQEVAGMSDTQIILTKMGQFLQTTVKNYSSRPESIENCYITRVSAGSKTADVETMIPTGITRGMSGKELRKLLKKVKYKKEETPESTVYIVQKGEDSPAVTEIILDSDKNTVDSISVIDRRDTLE
;
A
#
# COMPACT_ATOMS: atom_id res chain seq x y z
N MET A 1 24.51 9.74 4.91
CA MET A 1 23.07 9.94 5.14
C MET A 1 22.91 11.29 5.80
N GLU A 2 22.92 12.35 5.00
CA GLU A 2 22.62 13.70 5.49
C GLU A 2 21.12 13.83 5.74
N LYS A 3 20.75 14.60 6.77
CA LYS A 3 19.37 14.70 7.26
C LYS A 3 18.52 15.43 6.22
N GLN A 4 17.43 14.81 5.79
CA GLN A 4 16.48 15.37 4.82
C GLN A 4 15.51 16.41 5.42
N TYR A 5 15.57 16.65 6.74
CA TYR A 5 14.74 17.62 7.45
C TYR A 5 15.32 17.92 8.85
N MET A 6 14.88 19.01 9.47
CA MET A 6 15.27 19.41 10.83
C MET A 6 14.06 19.31 11.78
N PRO A 7 13.98 18.27 12.63
CA PRO A 7 12.90 18.15 13.61
C PRO A 7 13.15 18.99 14.86
N SER A 8 12.09 19.61 15.36
CA SER A 8 12.03 20.24 16.69
C SER A 8 11.37 19.27 17.68
N PHE A 9 11.90 19.19 18.90
CA PHE A 9 11.41 18.29 19.94
C PHE A 9 10.82 19.07 21.11
N PHE A 10 9.66 18.64 21.58
CA PHE A 10 8.95 19.22 22.72
C PHE A 10 8.86 18.22 23.87
N ASN A 11 9.31 18.66 25.04
CA ASN A 11 9.07 17.95 26.30
C ASN A 11 7.73 18.43 26.85
N ASP A 12 6.71 17.59 26.72
CA ASP A 12 5.34 17.82 27.16
C ASP A 12 5.11 17.49 28.65
N THR A 13 6.16 17.16 29.40
CA THR A 13 6.10 16.84 30.82
C THR A 13 6.84 17.85 31.69
N SER A 14 6.50 17.92 32.97
CA SER A 14 7.22 18.73 33.96
C SER A 14 8.55 18.11 34.43
N LYS A 15 8.94 16.96 33.88
CA LYS A 15 10.14 16.22 34.27
C LYS A 15 11.15 16.21 33.12
N LYS A 16 12.44 16.09 33.46
CA LYS A 16 13.49 15.87 32.45
C LYS A 16 13.31 14.49 31.82
N GLN A 17 13.27 14.42 30.49
CA GLN A 17 13.19 13.18 29.72
C GLN A 17 14.31 13.08 28.67
N LYS A 18 14.52 11.87 28.12
CA LYS A 18 15.47 11.67 27.02
C LYS A 18 14.83 12.19 25.73
N LEU A 19 15.66 12.57 24.76
CA LEU A 19 15.18 13.09 23.47
C LEU A 19 14.24 12.11 22.74
N VAL A 20 14.51 10.80 22.85
CA VAL A 20 13.68 9.74 22.26
C VAL A 20 12.30 9.60 22.91
N ASP A 21 12.11 10.18 24.09
CA ASP A 21 10.85 10.18 24.82
C ASP A 21 10.06 11.50 24.60
N CYS A 22 10.67 12.49 23.91
CA CYS A 22 10.01 13.75 23.55
C CYS A 22 9.15 13.60 22.29
N SER A 23 8.11 14.43 22.18
CA SER A 23 7.32 14.53 20.94
C SER A 23 8.06 15.38 19.89
N VAL A 24 7.91 15.04 18.61
CA VAL A 24 8.29 15.96 17.52
C VAL A 24 7.21 17.04 17.43
N SER A 25 7.58 18.29 17.67
CA SER A 25 6.68 19.44 17.69
C SER A 25 6.84 20.35 16.49
N GLY A 26 7.78 20.06 15.60
CA GLY A 26 7.92 20.82 14.37
C GLY A 26 8.91 20.19 13.42
N ILE A 27 8.80 20.57 12.15
CA ILE A 27 9.66 20.11 11.08
C ILE A 27 9.95 21.31 10.18
N ILE A 28 11.23 21.53 9.91
CA ILE A 28 11.71 22.47 8.90
C ILE A 28 12.28 21.67 7.74
N ILE A 29 11.85 22.00 6.52
CA ILE A 29 12.37 21.43 5.28
C ILE A 29 12.52 22.56 4.26
N ASP A 30 13.69 22.66 3.65
CA ASP A 30 13.94 23.56 2.54
C ASP A 30 14.47 22.81 1.32
N THR A 31 14.43 23.47 0.16
CA THR A 31 14.85 22.91 -1.12
C THR A 31 16.32 22.51 -1.17
N SER A 32 17.19 23.10 -0.34
CA SER A 32 18.61 22.72 -0.28
C SER A 32 18.83 21.33 0.36
N MET A 33 17.85 20.86 1.13
CA MET A 33 17.83 19.50 1.70
C MET A 33 17.33 18.44 0.69
N LEU A 34 16.86 18.86 -0.49
CA LEU A 34 16.38 17.97 -1.53
C LEU A 34 17.53 17.53 -2.44
N THR A 35 17.62 16.22 -2.67
CA THR A 35 18.51 15.56 -3.63
C THR A 35 17.67 14.86 -4.69
N GLU A 36 18.27 14.36 -5.77
CA GLU A 36 17.54 13.61 -6.81
C GLU A 36 16.78 12.38 -6.23
N ASP A 37 17.26 11.84 -5.10
CA ASP A 37 16.65 10.71 -4.38
C ASP A 37 15.77 11.14 -3.18
N SER A 38 15.58 12.44 -2.95
CA SER A 38 14.77 12.91 -1.81
C SER A 38 13.28 12.71 -2.04
N ALA A 39 12.54 12.40 -0.97
CA ALA A 39 11.09 12.30 -1.02
C ALA A 39 10.46 13.64 -1.42
N ARG A 40 9.41 13.59 -2.24
CA ARG A 40 8.64 14.79 -2.62
C ARG A 40 7.84 15.30 -1.41
N VAL A 41 8.00 16.58 -1.08
CA VAL A 41 7.28 17.23 0.02
C VAL A 41 6.06 17.95 -0.54
N VAL A 42 4.87 17.49 -0.16
CA VAL A 42 3.58 18.01 -0.61
C VAL A 42 2.66 18.25 0.59
N LEU A 43 2.15 19.47 0.72
CA LEU A 43 1.13 19.85 1.68
C LEU A 43 -0.28 19.58 1.10
N PRO A 44 -1.34 19.56 1.94
CA PRO A 44 -2.72 19.35 1.47
C PRO A 44 -3.10 20.25 0.29
N LYS A 45 -4.01 19.80 -0.58
CA LYS A 45 -4.39 20.51 -1.82
C LYS A 45 -3.26 20.68 -2.86
N GLY A 46 -2.12 19.99 -2.69
CA GLY A 46 -1.10 19.86 -3.73
C GLY A 46 0.01 20.91 -3.70
N VAL A 47 0.07 21.76 -2.68
CA VAL A 47 1.15 22.74 -2.51
C VAL A 47 2.48 21.99 -2.33
N THR A 48 3.37 22.10 -3.30
CA THR A 48 4.59 21.29 -3.43
C THR A 48 5.83 22.17 -3.24
N LEU A 49 6.72 21.76 -2.34
CA LEU A 49 8.03 22.39 -2.12
C LEU A 49 8.87 22.37 -3.40
N GLY A 50 9.49 23.50 -3.76
CA GLY A 50 10.28 23.65 -4.97
C GLY A 50 9.46 23.78 -6.27
N VAL A 51 8.13 23.89 -6.19
CA VAL A 51 7.27 23.93 -7.38
C VAL A 51 6.20 25.02 -7.29
N THR A 52 5.43 25.03 -6.20
CA THR A 52 4.24 25.89 -6.10
C THR A 52 4.63 27.34 -5.80
N ASN A 53 3.97 28.29 -6.46
CA ASN A 53 4.20 29.72 -6.23
C ASN A 53 3.20 30.32 -5.22
N GLN A 54 3.44 31.56 -4.80
CA GLN A 54 2.59 32.27 -3.83
C GLN A 54 1.12 32.39 -4.26
N ALA A 55 0.85 32.73 -5.52
CA ALA A 55 -0.52 32.95 -5.99
C ALA A 55 -1.34 31.66 -5.94
N GLU A 56 -0.72 30.52 -6.26
CA GLU A 56 -1.34 29.20 -6.12
C GLU A 56 -1.60 28.85 -4.65
N ILE A 57 -0.65 29.14 -3.75
CA ILE A 57 -0.83 28.92 -2.31
C ILE A 57 -2.01 29.74 -1.78
N GLU A 58 -2.07 31.03 -2.11
CA GLU A 58 -3.16 31.90 -1.68
C GLU A 58 -4.51 31.50 -2.29
N TYR A 59 -4.53 31.00 -3.52
CA TYR A 59 -5.74 30.45 -4.14
C TYR A 59 -6.24 29.20 -3.38
N LEU A 60 -5.32 28.32 -2.96
CA LEU A 60 -5.66 27.05 -2.33
C LEU A 60 -5.99 27.19 -0.85
N TYR A 61 -5.24 27.99 -0.10
CA TYR A 61 -5.36 28.14 1.35
C TYR A 61 -6.06 29.42 1.79
N GLY A 62 -6.29 30.36 0.87
CA GLY A 62 -6.73 31.70 1.20
C GLY A 62 -5.55 32.60 1.59
N PRO A 63 -5.84 33.86 1.94
CA PRO A 63 -4.80 34.81 2.33
C PRO A 63 -4.10 34.35 3.63
N PRO A 64 -2.79 34.58 3.77
CA PRO A 64 -2.09 34.29 5.01
C PRO A 64 -2.56 35.19 6.14
N ASN A 65 -2.40 34.75 7.39
CA ASN A 65 -2.63 35.58 8.57
C ASN A 65 -1.67 36.77 8.60
N ASN A 66 -0.41 36.56 8.22
CA ASN A 66 0.60 37.59 8.09
C ASN A 66 1.53 37.29 6.92
N THR A 67 2.03 38.35 6.28
CA THR A 67 3.08 38.28 5.27
C THR A 67 4.27 39.12 5.73
N TYR A 68 5.46 38.55 5.66
CA TYR A 68 6.72 39.23 5.99
C TYR A 68 7.62 39.25 4.77
N GLU A 69 7.89 40.44 4.26
CA GLU A 69 8.85 40.64 3.19
C GLU A 69 10.26 40.69 3.78
N LEU A 70 11.08 39.69 3.45
CA LEU A 70 12.49 39.60 3.82
C LEU A 70 13.36 39.90 2.60
N GLU A 71 14.68 40.01 2.81
CA GLU A 71 15.61 40.35 1.74
C GLU A 71 15.66 39.26 0.65
N ALA A 72 15.75 37.99 1.06
CA ALA A 72 15.81 36.86 0.15
C ALA A 72 14.43 36.28 -0.18
N ASP A 73 13.47 36.36 0.75
CA ASP A 73 12.23 35.60 0.68
C ASP A 73 11.00 36.42 1.09
N THR A 74 9.82 35.99 0.66
CA THR A 74 8.54 36.43 1.21
C THR A 74 7.99 35.30 2.08
N GLN A 75 7.82 35.53 3.38
CA GLN A 75 7.27 34.54 4.30
C GLN A 75 5.76 34.74 4.49
N LEU A 76 4.99 33.67 4.26
CA LEU A 76 3.56 33.60 4.49
C LEU A 76 3.29 32.81 5.78
N SER A 77 2.56 33.40 6.71
CA SER A 77 2.22 32.78 7.98
C SER A 77 0.76 32.36 7.99
N TYR A 78 0.50 31.08 8.21
CA TYR A 78 -0.84 30.53 8.44
C TYR A 78 -0.92 29.96 9.85
N GLU A 79 -1.86 30.47 10.64
CA GLU A 79 -2.13 30.02 12.01
C GLU A 79 -3.46 29.29 12.05
N TYR A 80 -3.44 28.05 12.55
CA TYR A 80 -4.65 27.25 12.71
C TYR A 80 -5.29 27.47 14.09
N ASP A 81 -4.47 27.46 15.14
CA ASP A 81 -4.85 27.71 16.54
C ASP A 81 -3.58 28.12 17.31
N SER A 82 -3.73 28.61 18.55
CA SER A 82 -2.62 29.04 19.39
C SER A 82 -1.56 27.93 19.54
N GLY A 83 -0.34 28.24 19.06
CA GLY A 83 0.80 27.32 19.06
C GLY A 83 0.82 26.30 17.92
N GLN A 84 -0.04 26.46 16.91
CA GLN A 84 -0.11 25.63 15.70
C GLN A 84 -0.06 26.52 14.46
N ASN A 85 1.10 26.56 13.81
CA ASN A 85 1.34 27.44 12.68
C ASN A 85 2.25 26.78 11.64
N ILE A 86 2.09 27.24 10.40
CA ILE A 86 2.98 26.94 9.30
C ILE A 86 3.48 28.24 8.70
N LEU A 87 4.77 28.29 8.39
CA LEU A 87 5.45 29.36 7.69
C LEU A 87 5.90 28.80 6.34
N LEU A 88 5.49 29.48 5.28
CA LEU A 88 5.84 29.15 3.90
C LEU A 88 6.70 30.26 3.36
N ASN A 89 7.97 29.98 3.05
CA ASN A 89 8.88 30.97 2.48
C ASN A 89 8.85 30.85 0.95
N ILE A 90 8.78 31.98 0.27
CA ILE A 90 8.80 32.07 -1.19
C ILE A 90 10.09 32.78 -1.57
N ASP A 91 11.00 32.08 -2.25
CA ASP A 91 12.26 32.69 -2.67
C ASP A 91 11.98 33.83 -3.67
N ASN A 92 12.57 35.00 -3.43
CA ASN A 92 12.26 36.19 -4.21
C ASN A 92 12.80 36.15 -5.65
N GLY A 93 13.81 35.31 -5.93
CA GLY A 93 14.36 35.18 -7.27
C GLY A 93 13.53 34.26 -8.16
N THR A 94 13.28 33.05 -7.66
CA THR A 94 12.59 31.96 -8.34
C THR A 94 11.07 32.03 -8.22
N LYS A 95 10.55 32.74 -7.21
CA LYS A 95 9.12 32.90 -6.92
C LYS A 95 8.38 31.61 -6.62
N ILE A 96 9.09 30.60 -6.13
CA ILE A 96 8.55 29.31 -5.72
C ILE A 96 8.75 29.10 -4.21
N LEU A 97 7.93 28.24 -3.63
CA LEU A 97 8.04 27.77 -2.25
C LEU A 97 9.39 27.10 -2.05
N ASP A 98 10.27 27.73 -1.28
CA ASP A 98 11.65 27.28 -1.06
C ASP A 98 11.83 26.58 0.29
N SER A 99 10.99 26.92 1.27
CA SER A 99 11.03 26.36 2.62
C SER A 99 9.64 26.27 3.25
N ILE A 100 9.44 25.17 4.00
CA ILE A 100 8.28 24.92 4.86
C ILE A 100 8.79 24.77 6.30
N ASP A 101 8.26 25.59 7.19
CA ASP A 101 8.46 25.45 8.64
C ASP A 101 7.11 25.26 9.33
N MET A 102 6.92 24.10 9.94
CA MET A 102 5.66 23.71 10.57
C MET A 102 5.88 23.42 12.05
N HIS A 103 5.03 24.00 12.90
CA HIS A 103 5.06 23.80 14.34
C HIS A 103 3.69 23.44 14.92
N CYS A 104 3.71 22.56 15.91
CA CYS A 104 2.61 22.21 16.80
C CYS A 104 3.16 22.05 18.22
N TYR A 105 3.01 23.09 19.05
CA TYR A 105 3.48 23.15 20.44
C TYR A 105 2.41 22.75 21.46
N ARG A 106 1.34 22.07 21.03
CA ARG A 106 0.35 21.53 21.95
C ARG A 106 0.81 20.18 22.51
N PRO A 107 0.63 19.92 23.82
CA PRO A 107 0.75 18.57 24.36
C PRO A 107 -0.21 17.67 23.61
N ILE A 108 0.32 16.74 22.83
CA ILE A 108 -0.51 15.72 22.21
C ILE A 108 -0.89 14.79 23.35
N TYR A 109 -2.10 14.94 23.91
CA TYR A 109 -2.61 13.96 24.86
C TYR A 109 -2.42 12.57 24.24
N ARG A 110 -2.01 11.58 25.04
CA ARG A 110 -1.68 10.23 24.56
C ARG A 110 -2.78 9.61 23.67
N GLU A 111 -4.03 10.04 23.87
CA GLU A 111 -5.19 9.72 23.04
C GLU A 111 -5.11 10.32 21.62
N LEU A 112 -4.64 11.56 21.46
CA LEU A 112 -4.38 12.21 20.16
C LEU A 112 -3.13 11.70 19.45
N GLN A 113 -2.16 11.09 20.15
CA GLN A 113 -1.04 10.36 19.51
C GLN A 113 -1.52 9.03 18.94
N MET A 114 -2.43 8.35 19.65
CA MET A 114 -3.10 7.18 19.09
C MET A 114 -4.04 7.57 17.95
N GLU A 115 -4.77 8.70 18.04
CA GLU A 115 -5.54 9.24 16.92
C GLU A 115 -4.64 9.71 15.78
N SER A 116 -3.47 10.31 16.00
CA SER A 116 -2.58 10.78 14.92
C SER A 116 -1.85 9.64 14.20
N ILE A 117 -1.50 8.55 14.90
CA ILE A 117 -1.08 7.28 14.27
C ILE A 117 -2.25 6.67 13.48
N THR A 118 -3.46 6.69 14.06
CA THR A 118 -4.69 6.24 13.38
C THR A 118 -5.01 7.12 12.17
N VAL A 119 -4.70 8.42 12.24
CA VAL A 119 -5.03 9.45 11.26
C VAL A 119 -3.95 9.57 10.18
N MET A 120 -2.66 9.30 10.44
CA MET A 120 -1.63 9.12 9.39
C MET A 120 -1.80 7.79 8.65
N GLY A 121 -2.18 6.73 9.38
CA GLY A 121 -2.75 5.53 8.78
C GLY A 121 -3.99 5.85 7.95
N ALA A 122 -4.90 6.69 8.45
CA ALA A 122 -6.12 7.08 7.74
C ALA A 122 -5.92 8.08 6.60
N TYR A 123 -4.93 8.96 6.62
CA TYR A 123 -4.67 9.96 5.58
C TYR A 123 -4.01 9.32 4.37
N ARG A 124 -3.22 8.24 4.55
CA ARG A 124 -2.88 7.36 3.42
C ARG A 124 -4.07 6.51 2.97
N LYS A 125 -5.02 6.15 3.85
CA LYS A 125 -6.31 5.52 3.45
C LYS A 125 -7.29 6.47 2.75
N LEU A 126 -7.11 7.79 2.83
CA LEU A 126 -8.09 8.77 2.37
C LEU A 126 -7.81 9.14 0.90
N GLU A 127 -8.22 8.24 0.00
CA GLU A 127 -8.84 8.49 -1.32
C GLU A 127 -9.30 7.18 -2.00
N GLU A 128 -9.09 6.01 -1.41
CA GLU A 128 -9.58 4.74 -1.97
C GLU A 128 -10.70 4.14 -1.10
N PRO A 129 -11.78 3.62 -1.71
CA PRO A 129 -12.98 3.27 -0.98
C PRO A 129 -12.70 2.10 -0.03
N TYR A 130 -12.80 2.34 1.28
CA TYR A 130 -12.74 1.33 2.34
C TYR A 130 -13.94 0.36 2.28
N ARG A 131 -13.95 -0.50 1.25
CA ARG A 131 -14.81 -1.70 1.18
C ARG A 131 -14.06 -2.96 1.59
N TYR A 132 -12.73 -2.98 1.48
CA TYR A 132 -11.97 -4.17 1.82
C TYR A 132 -12.07 -4.47 3.32
N LYS A 133 -12.53 -5.67 3.64
CA LYS A 133 -12.54 -6.22 4.99
C LYS A 133 -11.80 -7.53 4.95
N GLN A 134 -10.72 -7.63 5.70
CA GLN A 134 -9.99 -8.88 5.84
C GLN A 134 -10.95 -9.98 6.34
N PRO A 135 -10.94 -11.18 5.75
CA PRO A 135 -11.71 -12.30 6.26
C PRO A 135 -11.30 -12.65 7.69
N ILE A 136 -12.28 -13.01 8.51
CA ILE A 136 -12.05 -13.46 9.89
C ILE A 136 -11.77 -14.97 9.98
N ASP A 137 -12.16 -15.73 8.95
CA ASP A 137 -11.91 -17.16 8.79
C ASP A 137 -11.90 -17.54 7.29
N LEU A 138 -11.42 -18.76 6.97
CA LEU A 138 -11.38 -19.30 5.61
C LEU A 138 -12.77 -19.59 5.02
N GLY A 139 -13.77 -19.79 5.87
CA GLY A 139 -15.06 -20.33 5.48
C GLY A 139 -14.98 -21.74 4.88
N ASP A 140 -16.15 -22.20 4.42
CA ASP A 140 -16.32 -23.53 3.80
C ASP A 140 -16.60 -23.46 2.29
N ASP A 141 -16.76 -22.26 1.72
CA ASP A 141 -17.06 -22.07 0.30
C ASP A 141 -15.79 -22.10 -0.55
N ILE A 142 -15.48 -23.26 -1.13
CA ILE A 142 -14.34 -23.45 -2.05
C ILE A 142 -14.44 -22.60 -3.33
N TYR A 143 -15.61 -22.03 -3.64
CA TYR A 143 -15.77 -21.12 -4.78
C TYR A 143 -15.54 -19.66 -4.41
N SER A 144 -15.26 -19.35 -3.13
CA SER A 144 -14.88 -18.01 -2.70
C SER A 144 -13.47 -17.64 -3.18
N SER A 145 -13.16 -16.35 -3.12
CA SER A 145 -11.82 -15.81 -3.37
C SER A 145 -10.97 -15.73 -2.09
N ILE A 146 -11.34 -16.48 -1.03
CA ILE A 146 -10.66 -16.45 0.27
C ILE A 146 -9.49 -17.44 0.28
N VAL A 147 -8.38 -17.03 0.89
CA VAL A 147 -7.16 -17.82 1.01
C VAL A 147 -6.39 -17.42 2.25
N GLU A 148 -5.87 -18.41 2.96
CA GLU A 148 -4.78 -18.22 3.93
C GLU A 148 -3.47 -18.33 3.16
N TYR A 149 -2.65 -17.28 3.22
CA TYR A 149 -1.40 -17.17 2.51
C TYR A 149 -0.35 -16.57 3.45
N ASP A 150 0.73 -17.31 3.69
CA ASP A 150 1.76 -16.93 4.67
C ASP A 150 1.15 -16.58 6.04
N TYR A 151 0.27 -17.46 6.52
CA TYR A 151 -0.43 -17.36 7.82
C TYR A 151 -1.34 -16.14 7.97
N LYS A 152 -1.73 -15.49 6.86
CA LYS A 152 -2.65 -14.35 6.82
C LYS A 152 -3.83 -14.65 5.90
N LEU A 153 -5.02 -14.20 6.29
CA LEU A 153 -6.22 -14.36 5.48
C LEU A 153 -6.38 -13.18 4.52
N TYR A 154 -6.77 -13.50 3.29
CA TYR A 154 -7.10 -12.53 2.25
C TYR A 154 -8.33 -13.01 1.49
N GLU A 155 -9.22 -12.09 1.14
CA GLU A 155 -10.20 -12.27 0.07
C GLU A 155 -9.70 -11.50 -1.16
N LEU A 156 -9.69 -12.13 -2.34
CA LEU A 156 -9.34 -11.44 -3.58
C LEU A 156 -10.59 -10.80 -4.23
N PRO A 157 -10.43 -9.66 -4.93
CA PRO A 157 -9.20 -8.87 -5.04
C PRO A 157 -8.86 -8.16 -3.72
N VAL A 158 -7.57 -8.10 -3.40
CA VAL A 158 -7.06 -7.57 -2.12
C VAL A 158 -6.17 -6.36 -2.39
N PRO A 159 -6.28 -5.24 -1.64
CA PRO A 159 -5.38 -4.11 -1.79
C PRO A 159 -3.91 -4.53 -1.66
N VAL A 160 -3.03 -4.03 -2.53
CA VAL A 160 -1.58 -4.32 -2.47
C VAL A 160 -1.01 -3.97 -1.10
N ARG A 161 -1.48 -2.86 -0.50
CA ARG A 161 -1.11 -2.44 0.86
C ARG A 161 -1.32 -3.50 1.93
N GLU A 162 -2.30 -4.39 1.83
CA GLU A 162 -2.49 -5.46 2.82
C GLU A 162 -1.30 -6.43 2.81
N PHE A 163 -0.69 -6.70 1.65
CA PHE A 163 0.52 -7.50 1.58
C PHE A 163 1.73 -6.74 2.14
N LEU A 164 1.84 -5.43 1.83
CA LEU A 164 2.91 -4.58 2.34
C LEU A 164 2.86 -4.47 3.88
N ASP A 165 1.68 -4.28 4.45
CA ASP A 165 1.44 -4.24 5.90
C ASP A 165 1.77 -5.59 6.58
N HIS A 166 1.64 -6.70 5.84
CA HIS A 166 2.06 -8.02 6.28
C HIS A 166 3.54 -8.34 5.98
N GLY A 167 4.35 -7.34 5.62
CA GLY A 167 5.80 -7.44 5.52
C GLY A 167 6.32 -7.96 4.19
N TRP A 168 5.49 -7.98 3.15
CA TRP A 168 5.97 -8.14 1.78
C TRP A 168 6.53 -6.82 1.25
N THR A 169 7.51 -6.89 0.36
CA THR A 169 8.13 -5.73 -0.28
C THR A 169 7.93 -5.79 -1.79
N LEU A 170 7.62 -4.65 -2.41
CA LEU A 170 7.54 -4.56 -3.85
C LEU A 170 8.94 -4.62 -4.46
N GLU A 171 9.20 -5.64 -5.29
CA GLU A 171 10.41 -5.78 -6.07
C GLU A 171 10.02 -5.72 -7.56
N GLN A 172 10.65 -4.82 -8.31
CA GLN A 172 10.62 -4.65 -9.77
C GLN A 172 9.41 -5.19 -10.58
N LEU A 173 8.78 -4.31 -11.36
CA LEU A 173 7.75 -4.66 -12.35
C LEU A 173 8.26 -5.68 -13.40
N VAL A 174 7.47 -6.73 -13.67
CA VAL A 174 7.87 -7.82 -14.59
C VAL A 174 7.64 -7.46 -16.07
N SER A 175 6.78 -6.49 -16.37
CA SER A 175 6.46 -6.15 -17.76
C SER A 175 7.13 -4.86 -18.22
N ASN A 176 8.22 -4.98 -18.99
CA ASN A 176 8.69 -4.17 -20.15
C ASN A 176 8.48 -2.64 -20.21
N VAL A 177 8.11 -1.99 -19.12
CA VAL A 177 8.02 -0.54 -19.01
C VAL A 177 9.04 -0.17 -17.95
N LYS A 178 10.07 0.60 -18.34
CA LYS A 178 10.79 1.44 -17.38
C LYS A 178 9.75 2.40 -16.83
N ASN A 179 9.01 1.94 -15.83
CA ASN A 179 8.04 2.77 -15.15
C ASN A 179 8.76 3.33 -13.94
N ASP A 180 9.54 4.37 -14.21
CA ASP A 180 10.31 5.09 -13.19
C ASP A 180 9.38 5.61 -12.07
N ASN A 181 8.06 5.66 -12.32
CA ASN A 181 7.03 6.17 -11.42
C ASN A 181 6.19 5.08 -10.71
N GLN A 182 6.36 3.78 -11.01
CA GLN A 182 5.59 2.69 -10.38
C GLN A 182 4.05 2.85 -10.45
N GLU A 183 3.51 3.32 -11.59
CA GLU A 183 2.08 3.54 -11.80
C GLU A 183 1.41 2.48 -12.71
N VAL A 184 0.15 2.16 -12.46
CA VAL A 184 -0.69 1.30 -13.31
C VAL A 184 -1.76 2.17 -13.96
N ALA A 185 -1.89 2.11 -15.29
CA ALA A 185 -2.92 2.85 -16.00
C ALA A 185 -4.32 2.50 -15.49
N GLY A 186 -5.25 3.46 -15.56
CA GLY A 186 -6.63 3.26 -15.14
C GLY A 186 -7.27 2.06 -15.83
N MET A 187 -8.10 1.32 -15.10
CA MET A 187 -8.80 0.12 -15.57
C MET A 187 -7.89 -0.95 -16.21
N SER A 188 -6.61 -0.99 -15.82
CA SER A 188 -5.60 -1.86 -16.43
C SER A 188 -4.91 -2.75 -15.40
N ASP A 189 -4.33 -3.84 -15.90
CA ASP A 189 -3.61 -4.83 -15.10
C ASP A 189 -2.11 -4.80 -15.41
N THR A 190 -1.28 -5.13 -14.43
CA THR A 190 0.16 -5.37 -14.63
C THR A 190 0.68 -6.49 -13.73
N GLN A 191 1.87 -7.02 -14.05
CA GLN A 191 2.54 -8.03 -13.24
C GLN A 191 3.62 -7.41 -12.36
N ILE A 192 3.61 -7.79 -11.09
CA ILE A 192 4.58 -7.34 -10.08
C ILE A 192 5.24 -8.54 -9.41
N ILE A 193 6.38 -8.32 -8.74
CA ILE A 193 6.94 -9.27 -7.79
C ILE A 193 6.84 -8.68 -6.39
N LEU A 194 6.33 -9.47 -5.46
CA LEU A 194 6.40 -9.18 -4.03
C LEU A 194 7.41 -10.14 -3.40
N THR A 195 8.25 -9.64 -2.51
CA THR A 195 9.24 -10.45 -1.81
C THR A 195 9.11 -10.40 -0.31
N LYS A 196 9.39 -11.53 0.34
CA LYS A 196 9.41 -11.64 1.81
C LYS A 196 10.32 -12.78 2.22
N MET A 197 11.34 -12.50 3.04
CA MET A 197 12.25 -13.52 3.59
C MET A 197 12.82 -14.49 2.53
N GLY A 198 13.14 -14.00 1.33
CA GLY A 198 13.67 -14.80 0.22
C GLY A 198 12.61 -15.55 -0.61
N GLN A 199 11.32 -15.40 -0.29
CA GLN A 199 10.20 -15.84 -1.12
C GLN A 199 9.85 -14.79 -2.16
N PHE A 200 9.42 -15.24 -3.34
CA PHE A 200 9.07 -14.37 -4.47
C PHE A 200 7.66 -14.72 -4.95
N LEU A 201 6.71 -13.82 -4.76
CA LEU A 201 5.37 -13.90 -5.30
C LEU A 201 5.30 -13.07 -6.59
N GLN A 202 5.34 -13.73 -7.74
CA GLN A 202 4.94 -13.09 -9.00
C GLN A 202 3.41 -13.08 -9.09
N THR A 203 2.82 -11.89 -9.14
CA THR A 203 1.37 -11.68 -9.07
C THR A 203 0.88 -10.67 -10.10
N THR A 204 -0.44 -10.62 -10.30
CA THR A 204 -1.12 -9.60 -11.11
C THR A 204 -1.79 -8.61 -10.17
N VAL A 205 -1.62 -7.32 -10.46
CA VAL A 205 -2.36 -6.23 -9.83
C VAL A 205 -3.25 -5.54 -10.87
N LYS A 206 -4.41 -5.07 -10.41
CA LYS A 206 -5.40 -4.32 -11.18
C LYS A 206 -5.62 -2.95 -10.58
N ASN A 207 -5.59 -1.93 -11.43
CA ASN A 207 -6.10 -0.61 -11.10
C ASN A 207 -7.59 -0.55 -11.47
N TYR A 208 -8.47 -0.47 -10.47
CA TYR A 208 -9.91 -0.34 -10.65
C TYR A 208 -10.39 1.12 -10.77
N SER A 209 -9.48 2.09 -10.64
CA SER A 209 -9.73 3.51 -10.86
C SER A 209 -9.68 3.82 -12.37
N SER A 210 -10.36 4.90 -12.78
CA SER A 210 -10.32 5.36 -14.18
C SER A 210 -9.07 6.17 -14.52
N ARG A 211 -8.20 6.45 -13.54
CA ARG A 211 -6.97 7.23 -13.68
C ARG A 211 -5.75 6.37 -13.35
N PRO A 212 -4.54 6.72 -13.80
CA PRO A 212 -3.34 6.05 -13.34
C PRO A 212 -3.21 6.12 -11.81
N GLU A 213 -2.78 5.02 -11.20
CA GLU A 213 -2.58 4.90 -9.75
C GLU A 213 -1.23 4.27 -9.45
N SER A 214 -0.63 4.61 -8.31
CA SER A 214 0.55 3.89 -7.82
C SER A 214 0.21 2.42 -7.54
N ILE A 215 1.18 1.51 -7.71
CA ILE A 215 0.97 0.08 -7.46
C ILE A 215 0.43 -0.20 -6.04
N GLU A 216 0.87 0.56 -5.03
CA GLU A 216 0.39 0.41 -3.65
C GLU A 216 -1.12 0.66 -3.49
N ASN A 217 -1.71 1.42 -4.41
CA ASN A 217 -3.14 1.74 -4.47
C ASN A 217 -3.92 0.73 -5.35
N CYS A 218 -3.22 -0.17 -6.03
CA CYS A 218 -3.85 -1.20 -6.85
C CYS A 218 -4.26 -2.42 -6.00
N TYR A 219 -4.93 -3.37 -6.66
CA TYR A 219 -5.44 -4.58 -6.01
C TYR A 219 -4.80 -5.82 -6.62
N ILE A 220 -4.28 -6.71 -5.78
CA ILE A 220 -3.84 -8.04 -6.17
C ILE A 220 -5.06 -8.88 -6.57
N THR A 221 -5.03 -9.38 -7.80
CA THR A 221 -6.09 -10.23 -8.39
C THR A 221 -5.68 -11.68 -8.50
N ARG A 222 -4.43 -12.03 -8.15
CA ARG A 222 -3.94 -13.41 -8.15
C ARG A 222 -2.93 -13.64 -7.05
N VAL A 223 -3.10 -14.69 -6.26
CA VAL A 223 -2.04 -15.18 -5.38
C VAL A 223 -1.70 -16.61 -5.75
N SER A 224 -0.42 -16.96 -5.68
CA SER A 224 0.04 -18.32 -5.97
C SER A 224 1.12 -18.74 -4.98
N ALA A 225 1.03 -20.00 -4.54
CA ALA A 225 2.07 -20.67 -3.77
C ALA A 225 2.38 -22.01 -4.42
N GLY A 226 3.66 -22.37 -4.53
CA GLY A 226 4.09 -23.51 -5.32
C GLY A 226 5.61 -23.59 -5.46
N SER A 227 6.12 -24.75 -5.86
CA SER A 227 7.58 -24.95 -6.03
C SER A 227 8.23 -24.06 -7.08
N LYS A 228 7.44 -23.49 -8.00
CA LYS A 228 7.87 -22.57 -9.06
C LYS A 228 7.52 -21.10 -8.78
N THR A 229 6.96 -20.80 -7.62
CA THR A 229 6.57 -19.45 -7.14
C THR A 229 6.95 -19.36 -5.66
N ALA A 230 6.33 -18.46 -4.88
CA ALA A 230 6.54 -18.38 -3.45
C ALA A 230 6.21 -19.73 -2.78
N ASP A 231 7.20 -20.29 -2.11
CA ASP A 231 7.09 -21.51 -1.33
C ASP A 231 6.66 -21.15 0.11
N VAL A 232 5.42 -20.69 0.24
CA VAL A 232 4.81 -20.30 1.53
C VAL A 232 3.68 -21.24 1.90
N GLU A 233 3.34 -21.24 3.19
CA GLU A 233 2.13 -21.91 3.68
C GLU A 233 0.90 -21.30 3.01
N THR A 234 0.01 -22.18 2.56
CA THR A 234 -1.20 -21.76 1.86
C THR A 234 -2.32 -22.76 2.10
N MET A 235 -3.50 -22.23 2.41
CA MET A 235 -4.71 -23.02 2.61
C MET A 235 -5.90 -22.30 1.96
N ILE A 236 -6.74 -23.06 1.29
CA ILE A 236 -8.01 -22.58 0.74
C ILE A 236 -9.19 -23.17 1.54
N PRO A 237 -10.41 -22.63 1.39
CA PRO A 237 -11.59 -23.19 2.03
C PRO A 237 -11.68 -24.70 1.80
N THR A 238 -12.23 -25.42 2.77
CA THR A 238 -12.22 -26.90 2.87
C THR A 238 -10.90 -27.54 3.32
N GLY A 239 -9.87 -26.74 3.63
CA GLY A 239 -8.62 -27.20 4.24
C GLY A 239 -7.63 -27.83 3.25
N ILE A 240 -7.79 -27.57 1.95
CA ILE A 240 -6.81 -28.00 0.95
C ILE A 240 -5.56 -27.14 1.11
N THR A 241 -4.41 -27.79 1.21
CA THR A 241 -3.11 -27.16 1.40
C THR A 241 -2.06 -27.78 0.48
N ARG A 242 -0.94 -27.09 0.29
CA ARG A 242 0.22 -27.62 -0.43
C ARG A 242 0.82 -28.83 0.31
N GLY A 243 1.42 -29.74 -0.46
CA GLY A 243 1.94 -31.00 0.06
C GLY A 243 0.88 -32.06 0.41
N MET A 244 -0.41 -31.71 0.43
CA MET A 244 -1.49 -32.69 0.66
C MET A 244 -1.44 -33.82 -0.38
N SER A 245 -1.73 -35.04 0.05
CA SER A 245 -1.75 -36.19 -0.87
C SER A 245 -2.87 -36.06 -1.90
N GLY A 246 -2.63 -36.53 -3.12
CA GLY A 246 -3.65 -36.54 -4.17
C GLY A 246 -4.89 -37.38 -3.79
N LYS A 247 -4.72 -38.37 -2.90
CA LYS A 247 -5.84 -39.16 -2.36
C LYS A 247 -6.76 -38.30 -1.49
N GLU A 248 -6.19 -37.46 -0.62
CA GLU A 248 -6.95 -36.55 0.23
C GLU A 248 -7.57 -35.42 -0.58
N LEU A 249 -6.81 -34.82 -1.50
CA LEU A 249 -7.33 -33.82 -2.44
C LEU A 249 -8.58 -34.35 -3.15
N ARG A 250 -8.50 -35.52 -3.78
CA ARG A 250 -9.63 -36.14 -4.49
C ARG A 250 -10.80 -36.47 -3.56
N LYS A 251 -10.55 -36.72 -2.27
CA LYS A 251 -11.62 -36.92 -1.26
C LYS A 251 -12.35 -35.62 -0.98
N LEU A 252 -11.63 -34.51 -0.81
CA LEU A 252 -12.20 -33.18 -0.57
C LEU A 252 -12.97 -32.67 -1.80
N LEU A 253 -12.45 -32.93 -3.00
CA LEU A 253 -13.09 -32.50 -4.26
C LEU A 253 -14.30 -33.35 -4.69
N LYS A 254 -14.66 -34.45 -4.00
CA LYS A 254 -15.77 -35.35 -4.43
C LYS A 254 -17.11 -34.66 -4.68
N LYS A 255 -17.39 -33.57 -3.97
CA LYS A 255 -18.65 -32.80 -4.06
C LYS A 255 -18.45 -31.41 -4.69
N VAL A 256 -17.24 -31.14 -5.18
CA VAL A 256 -16.89 -29.87 -5.79
C VAL A 256 -17.01 -30.03 -7.30
N LYS A 257 -17.61 -29.05 -7.96
CA LYS A 257 -17.63 -28.96 -9.42
C LYS A 257 -16.33 -28.30 -9.87
N TYR A 258 -15.61 -28.96 -10.77
CA TYR A 258 -14.35 -28.45 -11.30
C TYR A 258 -14.16 -28.88 -12.76
N LYS A 259 -13.34 -28.13 -13.50
CA LYS A 259 -12.71 -28.58 -14.75
C LYS A 259 -11.37 -29.23 -14.42
N LYS A 260 -10.95 -30.19 -15.24
CA LYS A 260 -9.74 -30.97 -15.02
C LYS A 260 -8.91 -30.98 -16.29
N GLU A 261 -7.65 -30.63 -16.18
CA GLU A 261 -6.67 -30.67 -17.27
C GLU A 261 -5.50 -31.55 -16.84
N GLU A 262 -5.10 -32.48 -17.70
CA GLU A 262 -4.04 -33.45 -17.39
C GLU A 262 -2.91 -33.36 -18.40
N THR A 263 -1.70 -33.37 -17.87
CA THR A 263 -0.44 -33.50 -18.60
C THR A 263 0.35 -34.67 -18.01
N PRO A 264 1.39 -35.17 -18.69
CA PRO A 264 2.27 -36.17 -18.10
C PRO A 264 2.88 -35.73 -16.76
N GLU A 265 3.17 -34.44 -16.59
CA GLU A 265 3.86 -33.90 -15.42
C GLU A 265 2.90 -33.53 -14.26
N SER A 266 1.66 -33.15 -14.58
CA SER A 266 0.73 -32.64 -13.59
C SER A 266 -0.75 -32.79 -13.96
N THR A 267 -1.61 -32.76 -12.95
CA THR A 267 -3.06 -32.60 -13.09
C THR A 267 -3.48 -31.26 -12.49
N VAL A 268 -4.19 -30.43 -13.27
CA VAL A 268 -4.76 -29.16 -12.81
C VAL A 268 -6.25 -29.33 -12.56
N TYR A 269 -6.69 -28.97 -11.36
CA TYR A 269 -8.10 -28.87 -10.98
C TYR A 269 -8.49 -27.39 -10.95
N ILE A 270 -9.45 -26.99 -11.78
CA ILE A 270 -9.94 -25.62 -11.92
C ILE A 270 -11.32 -25.53 -11.29
N VAL A 271 -11.43 -24.89 -10.13
CA VAL A 271 -12.64 -24.79 -9.32
C VAL A 271 -13.25 -23.40 -9.52
N GLN A 272 -14.50 -23.36 -9.99
CA GLN A 272 -15.28 -22.12 -10.19
C GLN A 272 -16.78 -22.41 -10.20
N LYS A 273 -17.61 -21.49 -9.67
CA LYS A 273 -19.06 -21.70 -9.46
C LYS A 273 -19.86 -21.76 -10.77
N GLY A 274 -19.31 -21.19 -11.84
CA GLY A 274 -19.88 -21.11 -13.19
C GLY A 274 -18.80 -20.69 -14.20
N GLU A 275 -19.10 -20.68 -15.50
CA GLU A 275 -18.12 -20.28 -16.52
C GLU A 275 -17.71 -18.81 -16.41
N ASP A 276 -18.65 -17.96 -16.04
CA ASP A 276 -18.47 -16.51 -15.86
C ASP A 276 -18.12 -16.09 -14.42
N SER A 277 -17.78 -17.05 -13.55
CA SER A 277 -17.40 -16.75 -12.17
C SER A 277 -16.08 -15.97 -12.15
N PRO A 278 -16.00 -14.80 -11.49
CA PRO A 278 -14.75 -14.06 -11.40
C PRO A 278 -13.75 -14.80 -10.50
N ALA A 279 -14.23 -15.46 -9.45
CA ALA A 279 -13.43 -16.28 -8.56
C ALA A 279 -13.09 -17.63 -9.21
N VAL A 280 -11.79 -17.93 -9.30
CA VAL A 280 -11.24 -19.17 -9.82
C VAL A 280 -10.11 -19.65 -8.91
N THR A 281 -10.16 -20.92 -8.52
CA THR A 281 -9.05 -21.57 -7.81
C THR A 281 -8.46 -22.67 -8.68
N GLU A 282 -7.14 -22.63 -8.87
CA GLU A 282 -6.36 -23.63 -9.58
C GLU A 282 -5.52 -24.44 -8.58
N ILE A 283 -5.68 -25.76 -8.57
CA ILE A 283 -4.91 -26.67 -7.72
C ILE A 283 -4.11 -27.59 -8.64
N ILE A 284 -2.79 -27.52 -8.55
CA ILE A 284 -1.88 -28.33 -9.37
C ILE A 284 -1.36 -29.48 -8.53
N LEU A 285 -1.64 -30.70 -8.99
CA LEU A 285 -1.13 -31.95 -8.44
C LEU A 285 0.06 -32.42 -9.28
N ASP A 286 1.21 -32.61 -8.65
CA ASP A 286 2.38 -33.24 -9.27
C ASP A 286 2.05 -34.73 -9.54
N SER A 287 2.19 -35.17 -10.79
CA SER A 287 1.80 -36.52 -11.20
C SER A 287 2.72 -37.61 -10.63
N ASP A 288 4.01 -37.31 -10.44
CA ASP A 288 5.01 -38.27 -9.97
C ASP A 288 4.93 -38.45 -8.45
N LYS A 289 4.88 -37.35 -7.71
CA LYS A 289 4.76 -37.35 -6.25
C LYS A 289 3.33 -37.64 -5.80
N ASN A 290 2.34 -37.36 -6.65
CA ASN A 290 0.91 -37.40 -6.34
C ASN A 290 0.60 -36.60 -5.06
N THR A 291 1.15 -35.38 -4.99
CA THR A 291 0.94 -34.38 -3.94
C THR A 291 0.58 -33.02 -4.55
N VAL A 292 -0.17 -32.19 -3.82
CA VAL A 292 -0.48 -30.82 -4.25
C VAL A 292 0.82 -30.03 -4.29
N ASP A 293 1.24 -29.63 -5.49
CA ASP A 293 2.45 -28.83 -5.70
C ASP A 293 2.16 -27.34 -5.55
N SER A 294 1.08 -26.86 -6.16
CA SER A 294 0.75 -25.44 -6.24
C SER A 294 -0.74 -25.19 -6.08
N ILE A 295 -1.05 -24.04 -5.47
CA ILE A 295 -2.40 -23.50 -5.34
C ILE A 295 -2.35 -22.06 -5.83
N SER A 296 -3.29 -21.68 -6.71
CA SER A 296 -3.52 -20.30 -7.12
C SER A 296 -4.98 -19.91 -6.89
N VAL A 297 -5.19 -18.75 -6.27
CA VAL A 297 -6.52 -18.12 -6.15
C VAL A 297 -6.51 -16.86 -7.01
N ILE A 298 -7.53 -16.73 -7.85
CA ILE A 298 -7.62 -15.70 -8.88
C ILE A 298 -9.00 -15.06 -8.79
N ASP A 299 -9.06 -13.73 -8.84
CA ASP A 299 -10.30 -12.99 -9.00
C ASP A 299 -10.22 -12.12 -10.25
N ARG A 300 -11.13 -12.37 -11.19
CA ARG A 300 -11.15 -11.76 -12.53
C ARG A 300 -12.22 -10.68 -12.67
N ARG A 301 -12.76 -10.15 -11.58
CA ARG A 301 -13.83 -9.15 -11.66
C ARG A 301 -13.35 -7.87 -12.35
N ASP A 302 -14.26 -7.25 -13.09
CA ASP A 302 -13.99 -6.00 -13.81
C ASP A 302 -14.10 -4.75 -12.93
N THR A 303 -14.90 -4.83 -11.86
CA THR A 303 -15.18 -3.73 -10.92
C THR A 303 -15.11 -4.21 -9.47
N LEU A 304 -14.87 -3.29 -8.52
CA LEU A 304 -14.92 -3.56 -7.07
C LEU A 304 -16.34 -3.51 -6.49
N GLU A 305 -17.33 -3.13 -7.30
CA GLU A 305 -18.76 -3.10 -6.93
C GLU A 305 -19.47 -4.45 -7.10
#